data_AF-A0A8T1TAG1-F1
#
_entry.id   AF-A0A8T1TAG1-F1
#
_cell.length_a   1.000
_cell.length_b   1.000
_cell.length_c   1.000
_cell.angle_alpha   90.00
_cell.angle_beta   90.00
_cell.angle_gamma   90.00
#
_symmetry.space_group_name_H-M   'P 1'
#
loop_
_entity.id
_entity.type
_entity.pdbx_description
1 polymer ?
#
loop_
_entity_poly.entity_id
_entity_poly.type
_entity_poly.pdbx_seq_one_letter_code
_entity_poly.pdbx_strand_id
1 'polypeptide(L)'
;GEAGGAPGLEDHWAWGAFVRSRIRLLREMDRGSCFFYALEKKRGAKKHVTCLLAEDGTPLTDPAEMCGRARAFYASLFSPDPTNPNACRVLWDKLPTVSMGD
;
A
#
# COMPACT_ATOMS: atom_id res chain seq x y z
N GLY A 1 -55.78 35.16 3.70
CA GLY A 1 -54.86 34.22 4.36
C GLY A 1 -54.19 33.46 3.26
N GLU A 2 -53.00 33.89 2.86
CA GLU A 2 -52.23 33.19 1.83
C GLU A 2 -50.76 33.37 2.21
N ALA A 3 -50.20 32.32 2.82
CA ALA A 3 -48.80 32.24 3.18
C ALA A 3 -48.03 31.88 1.90
N GLY A 4 -47.41 32.88 1.27
CA GLY A 4 -46.49 32.67 0.16
C GLY A 4 -45.28 31.87 0.64
N GLY A 5 -45.19 30.61 0.21
CA GLY A 5 -44.01 29.77 0.40
C GLY A 5 -42.83 30.34 -0.39
N ALA A 6 -41.73 30.63 0.30
CA ALA A 6 -40.54 31.23 -0.30
C ALA A 6 -39.86 30.26 -1.29
N PRO A 7 -39.81 30.56 -2.60
CA PRO A 7 -39.09 29.76 -3.58
C PRO A 7 -37.60 30.14 -3.50
N GLY A 8 -36.78 29.26 -2.93
CA GLY A 8 -35.32 29.48 -2.89
C GLY A 8 -34.57 28.73 -1.79
N LEU A 9 -35.26 28.24 -0.76
CA LEU A 9 -34.61 27.45 0.30
C LEU A 9 -34.26 26.03 -0.15
N GLU A 10 -35.15 25.39 -0.91
CA GLU A 10 -34.98 24.02 -1.42
C GLU A 10 -33.80 23.91 -2.38
N ASP A 11 -33.62 24.90 -3.26
CA ASP A 11 -32.50 24.93 -4.21
C ASP A 11 -31.15 25.07 -3.52
N HIS A 12 -31.08 25.84 -2.44
CA HIS A 12 -29.85 26.01 -1.66
C HIS A 12 -29.50 24.72 -0.90
N TRP A 13 -30.50 23.99 -0.40
CA TRP A 13 -30.29 22.69 0.24
C TRP A 13 -29.90 21.60 -0.75
N ALA A 14 -30.54 21.57 -1.92
CA ALA A 14 -30.19 20.67 -3.01
C ALA A 14 -28.75 20.92 -3.48
N TRP A 15 -28.35 22.18 -3.63
CA TRP A 15 -26.98 22.56 -3.98
C TRP A 15 -25.98 22.14 -2.90
N GLY A 16 -26.29 22.41 -1.64
CA GLY A 16 -25.45 21.97 -0.52
C GLY A 16 -25.28 20.45 -0.48
N ALA A 17 -26.35 19.69 -0.74
CA ALA A 17 -26.30 18.23 -0.81
C ALA A 17 -25.44 17.75 -2.00
N PHE A 18 -25.59 18.38 -3.16
CA PHE A 18 -24.79 18.10 -4.35
C PHE A 18 -23.29 18.33 -4.11
N VAL A 19 -22.91 19.48 -3.53
CA VAL A 19 -21.51 19.81 -3.22
C VAL A 19 -20.92 18.80 -2.23
N ARG A 20 -21.64 18.45 -1.17
CA ARG A 20 -21.19 17.44 -0.19
C ARG A 20 -21.01 16.07 -0.83
N SER A 21 -21.95 15.65 -1.69
CA SER A 21 -21.87 14.39 -2.42
C SER A 21 -20.67 14.36 -3.37
N ARG A 22 -20.44 15.44 -4.12
CA ARG A 22 -19.31 15.57 -5.04
C ARG A 22 -17.96 15.55 -4.32
N ILE A 23 -17.83 16.25 -3.18
CA ILE A 23 -16.61 16.25 -2.37
C ILE A 23 -16.36 14.85 -1.80
N ARG A 24 -17.41 14.17 -1.32
CA ARG A 24 -17.30 12.79 -0.82
C ARG A 24 -16.86 11.84 -1.92
N LEU A 25 -17.48 11.92 -3.09
CA LEU A 25 -17.13 11.12 -4.26
C LEU A 25 -15.66 11.33 -4.65
N LEU A 26 -15.20 12.58 -4.77
CA LEU A 26 -13.81 12.87 -5.11
C LEU A 26 -12.82 12.37 -4.05
N ARG A 27 -13.16 12.51 -2.75
CA ARG A 27 -12.34 11.96 -1.65
C ARG A 27 -12.25 10.44 -1.64
N GLU A 28 -13.32 9.77 -2.07
CA GLU A 28 -13.41 8.31 -2.11
C GLU A 28 -12.91 7.70 -3.43
N MET A 29 -12.85 8.48 -4.51
CA MET A 29 -12.35 8.03 -5.82
C MET A 29 -10.82 8.05 -5.93
N ASP A 30 -10.15 9.00 -5.28
CA ASP A 30 -8.69 9.19 -5.39
C ASP A 30 -7.89 8.47 -4.28
N ARG A 31 -8.60 7.89 -3.31
CA ARG A 31 -8.05 6.92 -2.35
C ARG A 31 -8.54 5.55 -2.80
N GLY A 32 -7.66 4.55 -2.91
CA GLY A 32 -8.13 3.16 -2.95
C GLY A 32 -9.15 3.00 -1.83
N SER A 33 -10.42 2.77 -2.19
CA SER A 33 -11.52 3.00 -1.25
C SER A 33 -11.23 2.24 0.03
N CYS A 34 -11.52 2.81 1.20
CA CYS A 34 -11.26 2.14 2.49
C CYS A 34 -11.83 0.70 2.50
N PHE A 35 -12.87 0.46 1.69
CA PHE A 35 -13.40 -0.85 1.36
C PHE A 35 -12.40 -1.79 0.69
N PHE A 36 -11.75 -1.41 -0.43
CA PHE A 36 -10.74 -2.26 -1.08
C PHE A 36 -9.51 -2.49 -0.20
N TYR A 37 -9.07 -1.47 0.55
CA TYR A 37 -7.99 -1.64 1.52
C TYR A 37 -8.37 -2.61 2.66
N ALA A 38 -9.59 -2.50 3.18
CA ALA A 38 -10.10 -3.44 4.18
C ALA A 38 -10.23 -4.87 3.62
N LEU A 39 -10.63 -5.00 2.36
CA LEU A 39 -10.67 -6.28 1.66
C LEU A 39 -9.27 -6.88 1.48
N GLU A 40 -8.29 -6.08 1.07
CA GLU A 40 -6.90 -6.49 0.96
C GLU A 40 -6.36 -6.95 2.32
N LYS A 41 -6.57 -6.16 3.37
CA LYS A 41 -6.16 -6.52 4.74
C LYS A 41 -6.81 -7.82 5.21
N LYS A 42 -8.12 -8.00 4.99
CA LYS A 42 -8.86 -9.22 5.36
C LYS A 42 -8.37 -10.44 4.56
N ARG A 43 -8.10 -10.26 3.26
CA ARG A 43 -7.55 -11.34 2.41
C ARG A 43 -6.12 -11.69 2.80
N GLY A 44 -5.28 -10.70 3.09
CA GLY A 44 -3.92 -10.89 3.58
C GLY A 44 -3.90 -11.67 4.90
N ALA A 45 -4.72 -11.25 5.87
CA ALA A 45 -4.86 -11.96 7.13
C ALA A 45 -5.36 -13.40 6.95
N LYS A 46 -6.24 -13.68 5.98
CA LYS A 46 -6.71 -15.05 5.72
C LYS A 46 -5.67 -15.95 5.04
N LYS A 47 -4.79 -15.37 4.21
CA LYS A 47 -3.84 -16.11 3.36
C LYS A 47 -2.40 -16.09 3.87
N HIS A 48 -2.14 -15.50 5.04
CA HIS A 48 -0.79 -15.45 5.58
C HIS A 48 -0.31 -16.85 5.97
N VAL A 49 0.98 -17.12 5.72
CA VAL A 49 1.65 -18.32 6.21
C VAL A 49 1.80 -18.17 7.72
N THR A 50 1.30 -19.15 8.48
CA THR A 50 1.28 -19.13 9.95
C THR A 50 2.44 -19.90 10.58
N CYS A 51 3.11 -20.76 9.81
CA CYS A 51 4.20 -21.60 10.29
C CYS A 51 5.12 -22.00 9.13
N LEU A 52 6.42 -22.07 9.40
CA LEU A 52 7.43 -22.68 8.53
C LEU A 52 8.21 -23.74 9.32
N LEU A 53 8.83 -24.68 8.63
CA LEU A 53 9.76 -25.61 9.25
C LEU A 53 11.20 -25.09 9.12
N ALA A 54 11.93 -25.12 10.23
CA ALA A 54 13.37 -24.97 10.27
C ALA A 54 14.07 -26.16 9.60
N GLU A 55 15.39 -26.07 9.39
CA GLU A 55 16.18 -27.13 8.73
C GLU A 55 16.16 -28.46 9.51
N ASP A 56 16.04 -28.38 10.83
CA ASP A 56 15.91 -29.52 11.75
C ASP A 56 14.48 -30.05 11.88
N GLY A 57 13.52 -29.44 11.17
CA GLY A 57 12.11 -29.78 11.25
C GLY A 57 11.35 -29.10 12.38
N THR A 58 11.98 -28.22 13.17
CA THR A 58 11.29 -27.47 14.24
C THR A 58 10.31 -26.46 13.64
N PRO A 59 9.06 -26.35 14.15
CA PRO A 59 8.11 -25.35 13.67
C PRO A 59 8.48 -23.94 14.14
N LEU A 60 8.57 -23.03 13.18
CA LEU A 60 8.77 -21.59 13.36
C LEU A 60 7.44 -20.88 13.16
N THR A 61 6.97 -20.17 14.20
CA THR A 61 5.72 -19.40 14.17
C THR A 61 5.95 -17.90 14.36
N ASP A 62 7.16 -17.50 14.79
CA ASP A 62 7.52 -16.09 14.86
C ASP A 62 7.73 -15.51 13.45
N PRO A 63 7.06 -14.40 13.08
CA PRO A 63 7.18 -13.83 11.75
C PRO A 63 8.61 -13.42 11.35
N ALA A 64 9.42 -12.92 12.29
CA ALA A 64 10.78 -12.50 11.97
C ALA A 64 11.68 -13.71 11.68
N GLU A 65 11.55 -14.78 12.48
CA GLU A 65 12.22 -16.05 12.24
C GLU A 65 11.80 -16.69 10.91
N MET A 66 10.49 -16.71 10.62
CA MET A 66 9.94 -17.19 9.36
C MET A 66 10.51 -16.43 8.15
N CYS A 67 10.56 -15.10 8.23
CA CYS A 67 11.16 -14.26 7.20
C CYS A 67 12.66 -14.51 7.05
N GLY A 68 13.39 -14.66 8.16
CA GLY A 68 14.82 -14.98 8.16
C GLY A 68 15.10 -16.32 7.49
N ARG A 69 14.32 -17.35 7.82
CA ARG A 69 14.38 -18.69 7.22
C ARG A 69 14.14 -18.66 5.72
N ALA A 70 13.08 -17.97 5.28
CA ALA A 70 12.77 -17.83 3.86
C ALA A 70 13.89 -17.11 3.11
N ARG A 71 14.43 -16.02 3.69
CA ARG A 71 15.56 -15.28 3.09
C ARG A 71 16.80 -16.15 2.96
N ALA A 72 17.17 -16.89 4.00
CA ALA A 72 18.32 -17.79 3.97
C ALA A 72 18.17 -18.89 2.91
N PHE A 73 16.98 -19.49 2.82
CA PHE A 73 16.66 -20.51 1.81
C PHE A 73 16.82 -19.98 0.38
N TYR A 74 16.23 -18.83 0.07
CA TYR A 74 16.31 -18.29 -1.28
C TYR A 74 17.69 -17.73 -1.62
N ALA A 75 18.43 -17.21 -0.63
CA ALA A 75 19.81 -16.78 -0.83
C ALA A 75 20.75 -17.94 -1.14
N SER A 76 20.50 -19.14 -0.60
CA SER A 76 21.28 -20.34 -0.93
C SER A 76 20.92 -20.90 -2.31
N LEU A 77 19.64 -20.82 -2.70
CA LEU A 77 19.18 -21.27 -4.01
C LEU A 77 19.61 -20.33 -5.15
N PHE A 78 19.56 -19.01 -4.89
CA PHE A 78 19.91 -17.95 -5.82
C PHE A 78 21.12 -17.18 -5.30
N SER A 79 22.26 -17.85 -5.25
CA SER A 79 23.51 -17.16 -4.98
C SER A 79 23.81 -16.20 -6.14
N PRO A 80 24.26 -14.97 -5.84
CA PRO A 80 24.61 -14.03 -6.89
C PRO A 80 25.82 -14.57 -7.66
N ASP A 81 25.71 -14.59 -8.99
CA ASP A 81 26.86 -14.85 -9.84
C ASP A 81 27.96 -13.80 -9.55
N PRO A 82 29.24 -14.19 -9.65
CA PRO A 82 30.36 -13.28 -9.50
C PRO A 82 30.21 -12.14 -10.51
N THR A 83 29.75 -11.00 -10.02
CA THR A 83 29.49 -9.81 -10.82
C THR A 83 30.77 -9.00 -10.92
N ASN A 84 31.04 -8.42 -12.10
CA ASN A 84 32.20 -7.55 -12.30
C ASN A 84 32.23 -6.46 -11.21
N PRO A 85 33.33 -6.33 -10.42
CA PRO A 85 33.41 -5.38 -9.31
C PRO A 85 33.23 -3.92 -9.76
N ASN A 86 33.46 -3.61 -11.03
CA ASN A 86 33.25 -2.29 -11.60
C ASN A 86 31.82 -2.04 -12.12
N ALA A 87 30.95 -3.05 -12.17
CA ALA A 87 29.60 -2.91 -12.72
C ALA A 87 28.75 -1.91 -11.92
N CYS A 88 28.81 -1.97 -10.58
CA CYS A 88 28.17 -0.99 -9.73
C CYS A 88 28.69 0.41 -10.05
N ARG A 89 30.02 0.60 -10.10
CA ARG A 89 30.60 1.92 -10.38
C ARG A 89 30.07 2.51 -11.69
N VAL A 90 30.04 1.72 -12.76
CA VAL A 90 29.53 2.15 -14.07
C VAL A 90 28.03 2.45 -14.04
N LEU A 91 27.23 1.66 -13.31
CA LEU A 91 25.79 1.90 -13.15
C LEU A 91 25.53 3.21 -12.40
N TRP A 92 26.29 3.48 -11.34
CA TRP A 92 26.10 4.65 -10.46
C TRP A 92 26.71 5.95 -11.01
N ASP A 93 27.66 5.87 -11.94
CA ASP A 93 28.38 7.02 -12.52
C ASP A 93 27.47 8.03 -13.25
N LYS A 94 26.29 7.59 -13.71
CA LYS A 94 25.37 8.40 -14.53
C LYS A 94 24.05 8.73 -13.85
N LEU A 95 23.90 8.40 -12.57
CA LEU A 95 22.65 8.69 -11.86
C LEU A 95 22.60 10.16 -11.42
N PRO A 96 21.46 10.86 -11.61
CA PRO A 96 21.30 12.21 -11.11
C PRO A 96 21.54 12.22 -9.60
N THR A 97 22.58 12.92 -9.16
CA THR A 97 22.83 13.09 -7.73
C THR A 97 21.89 14.17 -7.22
N VAL A 98 21.01 13.81 -6.29
CA VAL A 98 20.18 14.81 -5.60
C VAL A 98 21.13 15.57 -4.67
N SER A 99 21.46 16.80 -5.05
CA SER A 99 22.09 17.77 -4.15
C SER A 99 21.21 17.88 -2.91
N MET A 100 21.69 17.39 -1.77
CA MET A 100 21.14 17.81 -0.49
C MET A 100 21.54 19.28 -0.35
N GLY A 101 20.61 20.19 -0.65
CA GLY A 101 20.85 21.63 -0.54
C GLY A 101 21.18 22.03 0.90
N ASP A 102 22.04 23.03 1.02
CA ASP A 102 22.40 23.72 2.26
C ASP A 102 21.19 24.37 2.94
#